data_AF-A0A7C6HHM7-F1
#
_entry.id   AF-A0A7C6HHM7-F1
#
_cell.length_a   1.000
_cell.length_b   1.000
_cell.length_c   1.000
_cell.angle_alpha   90.00
_cell.angle_beta   90.00
_cell.angle_gamma   90.00
#
_symmetry.space_group_name_H-M   'P 1'
#
loop_
_entity.id
_entity.type
_entity.pdbx_description
1 polymer ?
#
loop_
_entity_poly.entity_id
_entity_poly.type
_entity_poly.pdbx_seq_one_letter_code
_entity_poly.pdbx_strand_id
1 'polypeptide(L)'
;MINNNSEPNYENYRVNRYEEHSLYEDWMNKRPFGFQFNGSEVIEVKVWYEMLRETCLMLYEIDPDKFRNFENLPHMNGNKRKHFSTNPNDLRKALPIIDGIYVERNRDSNSMRRAIINMLKEYGFDPKDYIVYYSADYTELHN
;
A
#
# COMPACT_ATOMS: atom_id res chain seq x y z
N MET A 1 1.18 36.04 26.35
CA MET A 1 1.77 35.11 25.35
C MET A 1 0.61 34.51 24.58
N ILE A 2 0.43 34.90 23.32
CA ILE A 2 -0.63 34.33 22.48
C ILE A 2 -0.08 33.02 21.93
N ASN A 3 -0.64 31.89 22.36
CA ASN A 3 -0.41 30.59 21.72
C ASN A 3 -1.08 30.64 20.35
N ASN A 4 -0.35 31.05 19.32
CA ASN A 4 -0.76 30.88 17.93
C ASN A 4 -0.54 29.42 17.51
N ASN A 5 -1.25 28.47 18.15
CA ASN A 5 -1.46 27.15 17.56
C ASN A 5 -2.68 27.28 16.64
N SER A 6 -2.51 27.96 15.51
CA SER A 6 -3.45 27.80 14.40
C SER A 6 -3.28 26.39 13.87
N GLU A 7 -4.26 25.52 14.07
CA GLU A 7 -4.27 24.20 13.46
C GLU A 7 -4.03 24.33 11.95
N PRO A 8 -3.13 23.50 11.36
CA PRO A 8 -2.89 23.56 9.93
C PRO A 8 -4.17 23.26 9.15
N ASN A 9 -4.50 24.12 8.18
CA ASN A 9 -5.60 23.85 7.28
C ASN A 9 -5.18 22.77 6.27
N TYR A 10 -5.65 21.54 6.49
CA TYR A 10 -5.32 20.38 5.66
C TYR A 10 -5.72 20.52 4.18
N GLU A 11 -6.66 21.41 3.84
CA GLU A 11 -7.04 21.66 2.45
C GLU A 11 -5.94 22.37 1.65
N ASN A 12 -5.00 23.05 2.31
CA ASN A 12 -3.86 23.69 1.63
C ASN A 12 -2.88 22.67 1.01
N TYR A 13 -2.96 21.41 1.42
CA TYR A 13 -2.06 20.35 1.00
C TYR A 13 -2.67 19.43 -0.06
N ARG A 14 -3.85 19.79 -0.59
CA ARG A 14 -4.47 19.07 -1.71
C ARG A 14 -3.59 19.19 -2.94
N VAL A 15 -3.43 18.09 -3.65
CA VAL A 15 -2.72 18.03 -4.93
C VAL A 15 -3.67 17.63 -6.04
N ASN A 16 -3.21 17.72 -7.30
CA ASN A 16 -3.97 17.22 -8.43
C ASN A 16 -4.06 15.69 -8.36
N ARG A 17 -5.23 15.17 -8.00
CA ARG A 17 -5.45 13.71 -7.86
C ARG A 17 -5.43 12.91 -9.15
N TYR A 18 -5.23 13.56 -10.30
CA TYR A 18 -5.05 12.91 -11.60
C TYR A 18 -3.60 12.93 -12.07
N GLU A 19 -2.68 13.45 -11.25
CA GLU A 19 -1.24 13.33 -11.49
C GLU A 19 -0.78 11.89 -11.26
N GLU A 20 -0.07 11.34 -12.24
CA GLU A 20 0.43 9.97 -12.22
C GLU A 20 1.74 9.90 -11.43
N HIS A 21 1.78 8.98 -10.46
CA HIS A 21 2.95 8.69 -9.65
C HIS A 21 3.34 7.22 -9.77
N SER A 22 4.60 6.93 -9.45
CA SER A 22 5.16 5.59 -9.48
C SER A 22 5.31 4.96 -8.09
N LEU A 23 5.42 3.63 -8.07
CA LEU A 23 5.83 2.87 -6.87
C LEU A 23 7.27 3.19 -6.39
N TYR A 24 8.07 3.95 -7.15
CA TYR A 24 9.45 4.25 -6.78
C TYR A 24 9.62 5.57 -6.01
N GLU A 25 8.57 6.38 -5.93
CA GLU A 25 8.54 7.64 -5.18
C GLU A 25 8.38 7.44 -3.67
N ASP A 26 8.71 8.48 -2.89
CA ASP A 26 8.46 8.50 -1.45
C ASP A 26 6.98 8.77 -1.16
N TRP A 27 6.34 7.86 -0.43
CA TRP A 27 4.92 7.90 -0.09
C TRP A 27 4.68 8.41 1.34
N MET A 28 5.73 8.75 2.07
CA MET A 28 5.61 9.30 3.42
C MET A 28 4.80 10.60 3.38
N ASN A 29 3.93 10.78 4.37
CA ASN A 29 3.06 11.95 4.51
C ASN A 29 2.10 12.24 3.34
N LYS A 30 1.99 11.34 2.36
CA LYS A 30 1.02 11.45 1.25
C LYS A 30 -0.26 10.69 1.56
N ARG A 31 -1.38 11.20 1.06
CA ARG A 31 -2.69 10.55 1.14
C ARG A 31 -3.07 9.95 -0.21
N PRO A 32 -3.39 8.65 -0.29
CA PRO A 32 -3.78 8.06 -1.55
C PRO A 32 -5.14 8.56 -2.02
N PHE A 33 -5.33 8.49 -3.33
CA PHE A 33 -6.61 8.64 -4.00
C PHE A 33 -7.00 7.33 -4.69
N GLY A 34 -6.05 6.67 -5.34
CA GLY A 34 -6.30 5.45 -6.07
C GLY A 34 -5.04 4.90 -6.70
N PHE A 35 -5.21 3.79 -7.41
CA PHE A 35 -4.18 3.23 -8.28
C PHE A 35 -4.81 2.63 -9.53
N GLN A 36 -3.98 2.41 -10.53
CA GLN A 36 -4.32 1.72 -11.76
C GLN A 36 -3.22 0.71 -12.03
N PHE A 37 -3.60 -0.46 -12.53
CA PHE A 37 -2.64 -1.50 -12.86
C PHE A 37 -2.89 -2.00 -14.28
N ASN A 38 -1.83 -2.00 -15.10
CA ASN A 38 -1.86 -2.54 -16.45
C ASN A 38 -3.01 -1.98 -17.32
N GLY A 39 -3.23 -0.66 -17.25
CA GLY A 39 -4.26 0.01 -18.04
C GLY A 39 -5.70 -0.19 -17.55
N SER A 40 -5.92 -0.77 -16.37
CA SER A 40 -7.26 -0.94 -15.77
C SER A 40 -7.98 0.38 -15.50
N GLU A 41 -9.24 0.34 -15.09
CA GLU A 41 -9.86 1.48 -14.43
C GLU A 41 -9.15 1.81 -13.10
N VAL A 42 -9.25 3.07 -12.67
CA VAL A 42 -8.68 3.50 -11.38
C VAL A 42 -9.50 2.90 -10.24
N ILE A 43 -8.81 2.18 -9.35
CA ILE A 43 -9.36 1.67 -8.10
C ILE A 43 -9.14 2.72 -7.02
N GLU A 44 -10.22 3.37 -6.58
CA GLU A 44 -10.16 4.40 -5.54
C GLU A 44 -9.95 3.79 -4.14
N VAL A 45 -9.07 4.43 -3.36
CA VAL A 45 -8.74 4.03 -1.99
C VAL A 45 -8.50 5.26 -1.11
N LYS A 46 -8.81 5.16 0.18
CA LYS A 46 -8.72 6.29 1.11
C LYS A 46 -7.42 6.29 1.92
N VAL A 47 -6.80 5.11 2.04
CA VAL A 47 -5.64 4.85 2.88
C VAL A 47 -4.77 3.74 2.29
N TRP A 48 -3.47 3.77 2.57
CA TRP A 48 -2.50 2.90 1.91
C TRP A 48 -2.73 1.40 2.13
N TYR A 49 -3.28 1.00 3.27
CA TYR A 49 -3.56 -0.42 3.51
C TYR A 49 -4.73 -0.94 2.66
N GLU A 50 -5.65 -0.06 2.21
CA GLU A 50 -6.68 -0.45 1.24
C GLU A 50 -6.04 -0.71 -0.11
N MET A 51 -5.11 0.14 -0.55
CA MET A 51 -4.31 -0.09 -1.77
C MET A 51 -3.58 -1.44 -1.74
N LEU A 52 -2.92 -1.75 -0.61
CA LEU A 52 -2.28 -3.04 -0.39
C LEU A 52 -3.30 -4.19 -0.48
N ARG A 53 -4.47 -4.05 0.16
CA ARG A 53 -5.53 -5.07 0.15
C ARG A 53 -6.07 -5.34 -1.24
N GLU A 54 -6.42 -4.29 -2.00
CA GLU A 54 -6.96 -4.44 -3.35
C GLU A 54 -5.91 -5.08 -4.28
N THR A 55 -4.64 -4.72 -4.12
CA THR A 55 -3.54 -5.39 -4.84
C THR A 55 -3.46 -6.87 -4.48
N CYS A 56 -3.57 -7.23 -3.20
CA CYS A 56 -3.59 -8.63 -2.77
C CYS A 56 -4.76 -9.41 -3.40
N LEU A 57 -5.96 -8.82 -3.42
CA LEU A 57 -7.14 -9.45 -4.03
C LEU A 57 -6.95 -9.68 -5.52
N MET A 58 -6.48 -8.67 -6.25
CA MET A 58 -6.18 -8.77 -7.68
C MET A 58 -5.16 -9.87 -7.99
N LEU A 59 -4.08 -9.96 -7.21
CA LEU A 59 -3.07 -11.01 -7.42
C LEU A 59 -3.59 -12.41 -7.04
N TYR A 60 -4.41 -12.50 -5.99
CA TYR A 60 -5.08 -13.73 -5.63
C TYR A 60 -6.01 -14.23 -6.75
N GLU A 61 -6.76 -13.34 -7.41
CA GLU A 61 -7.61 -13.71 -8.55
C GLU A 61 -6.79 -14.24 -9.74
N ILE A 62 -5.55 -13.76 -9.93
CA ILE A 62 -4.66 -14.20 -11.00
C ILE A 62 -4.09 -15.60 -10.73
N ASP A 63 -3.55 -15.84 -9.53
CA ASP A 63 -2.98 -17.15 -9.15
C ASP A 63 -3.11 -17.37 -7.62
N PRO A 64 -4.21 -17.99 -7.17
CA PRO A 64 -4.45 -18.24 -5.75
C PRO A 64 -3.35 -19.03 -5.06
N ASP A 65 -2.77 -20.03 -5.73
CA ASP A 65 -1.79 -20.93 -5.13
C ASP A 65 -0.44 -20.25 -4.98
N LYS A 66 -0.04 -19.45 -5.97
CA LYS A 66 1.13 -18.58 -5.85
C LYS A 66 0.97 -17.56 -4.73
N PHE A 67 -0.20 -16.93 -4.62
CA PHE A 67 -0.47 -15.97 -3.54
C PHE A 67 -0.41 -16.65 -2.16
N ARG A 68 -1.02 -17.83 -1.99
CA ARG A 68 -0.95 -18.61 -0.74
C ARG A 68 0.49 -18.90 -0.33
N ASN A 69 1.36 -19.18 -1.30
CA ASN A 69 2.76 -19.49 -1.01
C ASN A 69 3.57 -18.29 -0.48
N PHE A 70 3.04 -17.05 -0.52
CA PHE A 70 3.73 -15.87 -0.01
C PHE A 70 4.18 -15.99 1.45
N GLU A 71 3.44 -16.69 2.30
CA GLU A 71 3.84 -16.87 3.70
C GLU A 71 5.14 -17.67 3.88
N ASN A 72 5.54 -18.43 2.85
CA ASN A 72 6.74 -19.26 2.83
C ASN A 72 7.91 -18.61 2.08
N LEU A 73 7.70 -17.45 1.45
CA LEU A 73 8.73 -16.74 0.68
C LEU A 73 9.48 -15.73 1.57
N PRO A 74 10.81 -15.88 1.78
CA PRO A 74 11.55 -14.96 2.66
C PRO A 74 11.50 -13.50 2.22
N HIS A 75 11.54 -13.22 0.91
CA HIS A 75 11.51 -11.83 0.38
C HIS A 75 10.12 -11.18 0.47
N MET A 76 9.06 -11.95 0.72
CA MET A 76 7.72 -11.42 1.01
C MET A 76 7.55 -11.07 2.48
N ASN A 77 8.36 -11.65 3.35
CA ASN A 77 8.23 -11.56 4.79
C ASN A 77 9.39 -10.78 5.42
N GLY A 78 9.25 -10.44 6.71
CA GLY A 78 10.33 -9.83 7.47
C GLY A 78 11.21 -10.91 8.09
N ASN A 79 12.48 -10.60 8.33
CA ASN A 79 13.45 -11.53 8.93
C ASN A 79 12.99 -12.15 10.27
N LYS A 80 12.14 -11.44 11.02
CA LYS A 80 11.66 -11.89 12.34
C LYS A 80 10.16 -12.13 12.39
N ARG A 81 9.39 -11.66 11.40
CA ARG A 81 7.92 -11.64 11.44
C ARG A 81 7.35 -11.83 10.04
N LYS A 82 6.27 -12.60 9.98
CA LYS A 82 5.50 -12.75 8.75
C LYS A 82 4.81 -11.43 8.38
N HIS A 83 4.67 -11.21 7.09
CA HIS A 83 3.80 -10.19 6.51
C HIS A 83 2.56 -10.81 5.90
N PHE A 84 2.66 -12.05 5.41
CA PHE A 84 1.56 -12.86 4.92
C PHE A 84 1.46 -14.10 5.78
N SER A 85 0.26 -14.49 6.19
CA SER A 85 0.03 -15.73 6.92
C SER A 85 -1.40 -16.22 6.77
N THR A 86 -1.59 -17.53 6.85
CA THR A 86 -2.90 -18.17 7.04
C THR A 86 -3.33 -18.21 8.51
N ASN A 87 -2.43 -17.87 9.44
CA ASN A 87 -2.71 -17.70 10.86
C ASN A 87 -2.62 -16.21 11.26
N PRO A 88 -3.72 -15.55 11.65
CA PRO A 88 -3.70 -14.13 11.99
C PRO A 88 -2.83 -13.81 13.23
N ASN A 89 -2.56 -14.80 14.08
CA ASN A 89 -1.71 -14.62 15.27
C ASN A 89 -0.21 -14.52 14.93
N ASP A 90 0.19 -14.87 13.71
CA ASP A 90 1.57 -14.69 13.24
C ASP A 90 1.86 -13.21 12.89
N LEU A 91 0.81 -12.38 12.83
CA LEU A 91 0.84 -10.99 12.41
C LEU A 91 0.63 -10.07 13.63
N ARG A 92 1.31 -8.92 13.66
CA ARG A 92 1.10 -7.87 14.67
C ARG A 92 -0.29 -7.23 14.53
N LYS A 93 -0.75 -7.03 13.30
CA LYS A 93 -2.10 -6.54 12.99
C LYS A 93 -2.58 -7.15 11.69
N ALA A 94 -3.27 -8.28 11.82
CA ALA A 94 -3.86 -8.98 10.69
C ALA A 94 -4.93 -8.12 9.99
N LEU A 95 -4.82 -8.02 8.67
CA LEU A 95 -5.85 -7.54 7.76
C LEU A 95 -6.34 -8.74 6.94
N PRO A 96 -7.62 -9.14 7.06
CA PRO A 96 -8.16 -10.22 6.24
C PRO A 96 -8.19 -9.80 4.76
N ILE A 97 -7.72 -10.70 3.90
CA ILE A 97 -7.78 -10.55 2.45
C ILE A 97 -8.93 -11.40 1.91
N ILE A 98 -8.71 -12.71 1.79
CA ILE A 98 -9.64 -13.71 1.24
C ILE A 98 -9.19 -15.11 1.67
N ASP A 99 -10.10 -16.08 1.72
CA ASP A 99 -9.81 -17.51 1.96
C ASP A 99 -8.88 -17.83 3.14
N GLY A 100 -9.08 -17.12 4.25
CA GLY A 100 -8.28 -17.31 5.47
C GLY A 100 -6.85 -16.77 5.37
N ILE A 101 -6.53 -16.01 4.32
CA ILE A 101 -5.24 -15.35 4.16
C ILE A 101 -5.30 -13.94 4.74
N TYR A 102 -4.25 -13.59 5.49
CA TYR A 102 -4.10 -12.30 6.14
C TYR A 102 -2.81 -11.63 5.71
N VAL A 103 -2.82 -10.30 5.67
CA VAL A 103 -1.64 -9.46 5.48
C VAL A 103 -1.42 -8.54 6.69
N GLU A 104 -0.18 -8.21 7.01
CA GLU A 104 0.18 -7.27 8.06
C GLU A 104 -0.21 -5.83 7.68
N ARG A 105 -1.10 -5.21 8.47
CA ARG A 105 -1.57 -3.82 8.28
C ARG A 105 -0.65 -2.76 8.87
N ASN A 106 0.06 -3.04 9.97
CA ASN A 106 0.68 -1.99 10.78
C ASN A 106 2.09 -1.60 10.27
N ARG A 107 2.13 -0.90 9.14
CA ARG A 107 3.36 -0.41 8.51
C ARG A 107 3.20 1.01 7.97
N ASP A 108 4.30 1.72 7.78
CA ASP A 108 4.29 3.00 7.08
C ASP A 108 4.01 2.82 5.57
N SER A 109 3.69 3.92 4.89
CA SER A 109 3.33 3.92 3.46
C SER A 109 4.44 3.38 2.58
N ASN A 110 5.71 3.65 2.89
CA ASN A 110 6.86 3.14 2.13
C ASN A 110 7.07 1.63 2.30
N SER A 111 6.76 1.10 3.48
CA SER A 111 6.79 -0.33 3.70
C SER A 111 5.67 -1.07 2.96
N MET A 112 4.47 -0.49 2.89
CA MET A 112 3.38 -1.02 2.05
C MET A 112 3.73 -0.97 0.56
N ARG A 113 4.28 0.15 0.10
CA ARG A 113 4.82 0.32 -1.26
C ARG A 113 5.80 -0.78 -1.64
N ARG A 114 6.79 -1.05 -0.77
CA ARG A 114 7.78 -2.11 -0.97
C ARG A 114 7.13 -3.49 -1.06
N ALA A 115 6.11 -3.76 -0.25
CA ALA A 115 5.36 -5.01 -0.33
C ALA A 115 4.65 -5.15 -1.69
N ILE A 116 3.98 -4.09 -2.17
CA ILE A 116 3.35 -4.07 -3.50
C ILE A 116 4.38 -4.37 -4.59
N ILE A 117 5.54 -3.70 -4.59
CA ILE A 117 6.63 -3.96 -5.55
C ILE A 117 7.06 -5.42 -5.53
N ASN A 118 7.28 -6.00 -4.35
CA ASN A 118 7.73 -7.39 -4.23
C ASN A 118 6.68 -8.35 -4.79
N MET A 119 5.39 -8.13 -4.46
CA MET A 119 4.28 -8.95 -4.97
C MET A 119 4.18 -8.88 -6.50
N LEU A 120 4.24 -7.68 -7.09
CA LEU A 120 4.20 -7.52 -8.55
C LEU A 120 5.37 -8.25 -9.23
N LYS A 121 6.59 -8.07 -8.72
CA LYS A 121 7.78 -8.73 -9.26
C LYS A 121 7.71 -10.25 -9.15
N GLU A 122 7.18 -10.78 -8.06
CA GLU A 122 6.97 -12.23 -7.90
C GLU A 122 6.03 -12.77 -8.97
N TYR A 123 5.02 -11.99 -9.36
CA TYR A 123 4.12 -12.32 -10.47
C TYR A 123 4.70 -12.03 -11.87
N GLY A 124 5.91 -11.47 -11.96
CA GLY A 124 6.55 -11.13 -13.22
C GLY A 124 6.06 -9.83 -13.86
N PHE A 125 5.31 -9.01 -13.12
CA PHE A 125 4.85 -7.70 -13.58
C PHE A 125 5.92 -6.62 -13.35
N ASP A 126 6.00 -5.65 -14.27
CA ASP A 126 6.83 -4.46 -14.06
C ASP A 126 6.10 -3.51 -13.09
N PRO A 127 6.69 -3.13 -11.94
CA PRO A 127 6.10 -2.14 -11.05
C PRO A 127 5.83 -0.77 -11.70
N LYS A 128 6.39 -0.48 -12.88
CA LYS A 128 6.08 0.73 -13.65
C LYS A 128 4.67 0.73 -14.24
N ASP A 129 4.07 -0.45 -14.44
CA ASP A 129 2.69 -0.57 -14.93
C ASP A 129 1.65 -0.34 -13.82
N TYR A 130 2.12 -0.08 -12.59
CA TYR A 130 1.31 0.26 -11.44
C TYR A 130 1.40 1.77 -11.19
N ILE A 131 0.37 2.48 -11.61
CA ILE A 131 0.26 3.94 -11.51
C ILE A 131 -0.51 4.28 -10.24
N VAL A 132 -0.03 5.29 -9.53
CA VAL A 132 -0.58 5.68 -8.23
C VAL A 132 -0.99 7.14 -8.26
N TYR A 133 -2.07 7.45 -7.56
CA TYR A 133 -2.65 8.79 -7.49
C TYR A 133 -2.78 9.23 -6.03
N TYR A 134 -2.40 10.47 -5.71
CA TYR A 134 -2.53 11.04 -4.36
C TYR A 134 -3.51 12.19 -4.33
N SER A 135 -4.23 12.33 -3.22
CA SER A 135 -5.15 13.44 -3.00
C SER A 135 -4.56 14.57 -2.16
N ALA A 136 -3.45 14.33 -1.47
CA ALA A 136 -2.73 15.34 -0.70
C ALA A 136 -1.27 14.92 -0.40
N ASP A 137 -0.41 15.91 -0.19
CA ASP A 137 0.97 15.75 0.28
C ASP A 137 1.23 16.64 1.51
N TYR A 138 1.40 16.00 2.67
CA TYR A 138 1.62 16.66 3.95
C TYR A 138 3.11 16.74 4.35
N THR A 139 4.04 16.53 3.40
CA THR A 139 5.48 16.52 3.70
C THR A 139 5.93 17.81 4.39
N GLU A 140 5.43 18.97 3.93
CA GLU A 140 5.76 20.28 4.50
C GLU A 140 5.34 20.46 5.97
N LEU A 141 4.35 19.69 6.46
CA LEU A 141 3.93 19.73 7.87
C LEU A 141 4.90 19.02 8.82
N HIS A 142 5.82 18.23 8.27
CA HIS A 142 6.71 17.35 9.02
C HIS A 142 8.20 17.70 8.81
N ASN A 143 8.48 18.84 8.17
CA ASN A 143 9.82 19.40 7.96
C ASN A 143 10.20 20.40 9.05
#